data_AF-A0A956GV21-F1
#
_entry.id   AF-A0A956GV21-F1
#
_cell.length_a   1.000
_cell.length_b   1.000
_cell.length_c   1.000
_cell.angle_alpha   90.00
_cell.angle_beta   90.00
_cell.angle_gamma   90.00
#
_symmetry.space_group_name_H-M   'P 1'
#
loop_
_entity.id
_entity.type
_entity.pdbx_description
1 polymer ?
#
loop_
_entity_poly.entity_id
_entity_poly.type
_entity_poly.pdbx_seq_one_letter_code
_entity_poly.pdbx_strand_id
1 'polypeptide(L)'
;MSKRRVLAISQNLDQLRRIVGNLERAGAEVDAVRSLDAIQTEIIPHRYVFLAVDEGDIPTVHRLLPMLRQKAHAAVVTPRAQLADLTGYLSDVRMNHVIVGEELDRGVFVTAQKLLTGDIFGIEKYVPEGTPVHYIRLRDFEGRGKAIDTILAFAEQAKMRRQVRSAIGSVCEELLMNALYDAPVDDEGKQIFAEIDPHDRTKSRSPRPVSIRYAATDSQFAIAVRDRFGRLAKNTILSYIDKCLTSPVQIDRKTYGAGLGLYLVANAAASYIVNVAYGIATEVVCTFDRGAKAPLRLVGMFVHPGGADNLREGPTPDSAQGRGEELEADSD
;
A
#
# COMPACT_ATOMS: atom_id res chain seq x y z
N MET A 1 26.23 11.21 6.02
CA MET A 1 24.99 11.77 6.60
C MET A 1 24.40 10.76 7.56
N SER A 2 23.87 11.22 8.70
CA SER A 2 23.13 10.38 9.66
C SER A 2 21.97 9.66 8.96
N LYS A 3 21.74 8.37 9.26
CA LYS A 3 20.56 7.63 8.75
C LYS A 3 19.24 8.24 9.22
N ARG A 4 19.28 9.13 10.20
CA ARG A 4 18.11 9.80 10.80
C ARG A 4 17.84 11.19 10.24
N ARG A 5 18.65 11.68 9.31
CA ARG A 5 18.47 13.02 8.72
C ARG A 5 17.48 12.97 7.56
N VAL A 6 16.40 13.75 7.67
CA VAL A 6 15.25 13.77 6.76
C VAL A 6 15.06 15.18 6.20
N LEU A 7 14.70 15.30 4.92
CA LEU A 7 14.37 16.59 4.32
C LEU A 7 12.85 16.78 4.29
N ALA A 8 12.36 17.90 4.80
CA ALA A 8 10.97 18.33 4.66
C ALA A 8 10.89 19.57 3.76
N ILE A 9 9.98 19.54 2.78
CA ILE A 9 9.82 20.58 1.77
C ILE A 9 8.36 20.99 1.73
N SER A 10 8.04 22.26 2.01
CA SER A 10 6.68 22.79 1.82
C SER A 10 6.69 24.32 1.72
N GLN A 11 5.94 24.86 0.75
CA GLN A 11 5.73 26.31 0.64
C GLN A 11 4.80 26.83 1.76
N ASN A 12 3.89 25.99 2.25
CA ASN A 12 2.95 26.30 3.31
C ASN A 12 3.64 26.12 4.68
N LEU A 13 3.78 27.22 5.43
CA LEU A 13 4.52 27.22 6.69
C LEU A 13 3.87 26.35 7.77
N ASP A 14 2.54 26.30 7.83
CA ASP A 14 1.83 25.51 8.84
C ASP A 14 1.89 24.02 8.52
N GLN A 15 1.77 23.67 7.24
CA GLN A 15 1.99 22.30 6.78
C GLN A 15 3.44 21.86 7.03
N LEU A 16 4.43 22.71 6.74
CA LEU A 16 5.83 22.44 7.01
C LEU A 16 6.07 22.16 8.50
N ARG A 17 5.54 23.02 9.39
CA ARG A 17 5.65 22.85 10.85
C ARG A 17 5.07 21.52 11.32
N ARG A 18 3.90 21.14 10.81
CA ARG A 18 3.27 19.85 11.14
C ARG A 18 4.08 18.66 10.64
N ILE A 19 4.63 18.73 9.42
CA ILE A 19 5.51 17.69 8.89
C ILE A 19 6.75 17.57 9.79
N VAL A 20 7.46 18.67 10.05
CA VAL A 20 8.67 18.70 10.89
C VAL A 20 8.39 18.13 12.27
N GLY A 21 7.35 18.60 12.96
CA GLY A 21 7.01 18.14 14.31
C GLY A 21 6.72 16.64 14.38
N ASN A 22 6.07 16.07 13.37
CA ASN A 22 5.82 14.63 13.32
C ASN A 22 7.08 13.80 12.95
N LEU A 23 7.97 14.35 12.12
CA LEU A 23 9.26 13.73 11.83
C LEU A 23 10.17 13.71 13.07
N GLU A 24 10.27 14.82 13.79
CA GLU A 24 11.05 14.92 15.03
C GLU A 24 10.49 14.01 16.12
N ARG A 25 9.15 13.95 16.26
CA ARG A 25 8.48 13.00 17.16
C ARG A 25 8.79 11.54 16.81
N ALA A 26 9.00 11.21 15.53
CA ALA A 26 9.44 9.89 15.08
C ALA A 26 10.96 9.65 15.28
N GLY A 27 11.71 10.63 15.77
CA GLY A 27 13.14 10.55 16.06
C GLY A 27 14.06 10.97 14.90
N ALA A 28 13.55 11.75 13.94
CA ALA A 28 14.36 12.32 12.85
C ALA A 28 15.11 13.59 13.27
N GLU A 29 16.28 13.80 12.66
CA GLU A 29 16.88 15.14 12.52
C GLU A 29 16.33 15.74 11.22
N VAL A 30 15.70 16.92 11.26
CA VAL A 30 14.99 17.46 10.10
C VAL A 30 15.70 18.67 9.53
N ASP A 31 16.06 18.60 8.25
CA ASP A 31 16.35 19.79 7.45
C ASP A 31 15.05 20.23 6.78
N ALA A 32 14.64 21.48 6.96
CA ALA A 32 13.39 22.01 6.43
C ALA A 32 13.65 23.14 5.44
N VAL A 33 13.04 23.06 4.26
CA VAL A 33 13.12 24.10 3.22
C VAL A 33 11.73 24.46 2.71
N ARG A 34 11.57 25.69 2.23
CA ARG A 34 10.26 26.18 1.75
C ARG A 34 9.98 25.90 0.28
N SER A 35 10.98 25.55 -0.50
CA SER A 35 10.84 25.23 -1.92
C SER A 35 12.00 24.37 -2.39
N LEU A 36 11.84 23.74 -3.57
CA LEU A 36 12.93 23.03 -4.24
C LEU A 36 14.07 23.99 -4.62
N ASP A 37 13.74 25.24 -4.95
CA ASP A 37 14.73 26.26 -5.36
C ASP A 37 15.65 26.71 -4.21
N ALA A 38 15.25 26.46 -2.96
CA ALA A 38 16.09 26.72 -1.78
C ALA A 38 17.20 25.67 -1.61
N ILE A 39 17.17 24.58 -2.37
CA ILE A 39 18.16 23.50 -2.30
C ILE A 39 19.34 23.89 -3.20
N GLN A 40 20.49 24.17 -2.59
CA GLN A 40 21.69 24.64 -3.29
C GLN A 40 22.46 23.53 -4.03
N THR A 41 22.14 22.27 -3.75
CA THR A 41 22.80 21.10 -4.32
C THR A 41 21.96 20.51 -5.45
N GLU A 42 22.59 20.14 -6.56
CA GLU A 42 21.90 19.45 -7.66
C GLU A 42 21.28 18.12 -7.20
N ILE A 43 21.99 17.37 -6.35
CA ILE A 43 21.54 16.09 -5.81
C ILE A 43 21.32 16.19 -4.30
N ILE A 44 20.07 15.99 -3.88
CA ILE A 44 19.64 15.98 -2.49
C ILE A 44 20.37 14.85 -1.74
N PRO A 45 21.08 15.17 -0.66
CA PRO A 45 21.88 14.17 0.04
C PRO A 45 21.10 13.21 0.94
N HIS A 46 19.87 13.58 1.27
CA HIS A 46 18.99 12.86 2.19
C HIS A 46 18.51 11.53 1.62
N ARG A 47 18.42 10.53 2.49
CA ARG A 47 17.79 9.25 2.14
C ARG A 47 16.27 9.34 2.15
N TYR A 48 15.71 10.18 3.02
CA TYR A 48 14.27 10.31 3.20
C TYR A 48 13.85 11.76 2.94
N VAL A 49 12.81 11.93 2.12
CA VAL A 49 12.30 13.25 1.71
C VAL A 49 10.77 13.27 1.84
N PHE A 50 10.24 14.31 2.48
CA PHE A 50 8.81 14.59 2.54
C PHE A 50 8.56 15.88 1.77
N LEU A 51 7.87 15.75 0.63
CA LEU A 51 7.51 16.86 -0.23
C LEU A 51 6.03 17.14 -0.08
N ALA A 52 5.69 18.36 0.34
CA ALA A 52 4.33 18.82 0.31
C ALA A 52 4.02 19.53 -1.01
N VAL A 53 2.86 19.22 -1.58
CA VAL A 53 2.37 19.77 -2.84
C VAL A 53 0.89 20.13 -2.69
N ASP A 54 0.40 21.00 -3.58
CA ASP A 54 -1.03 21.27 -3.70
C ASP A 54 -1.75 20.12 -4.44
N GLU A 55 -3.09 20.10 -4.39
CA GLU A 55 -3.92 19.10 -5.05
C GLU A 55 -3.61 19.05 -6.56
N GLY A 56 -3.24 17.86 -7.06
CA GLY A 56 -2.92 17.63 -8.47
C GLY A 56 -1.55 18.14 -8.95
N ASP A 57 -0.70 18.70 -8.08
CA ASP A 57 0.62 19.25 -8.48
C ASP A 57 1.69 18.14 -8.69
N ILE A 58 1.46 17.32 -9.71
CA ILE A 58 2.40 16.33 -10.24
C ILE A 58 3.67 16.99 -10.82
N PRO A 59 3.62 18.15 -11.50
CA PRO A 59 4.82 18.82 -12.01
C PRO A 59 5.88 19.10 -10.93
N THR A 60 5.50 19.52 -9.73
CA THR A 60 6.46 19.71 -8.63
C THR A 60 7.09 18.40 -8.18
N VAL A 61 6.35 17.29 -8.17
CA VAL A 61 6.92 15.96 -7.91
C VAL A 61 7.95 15.60 -8.99
N HIS A 62 7.64 15.82 -10.28
CA HIS A 62 8.57 15.55 -11.38
C HIS A 62 9.85 16.40 -11.31
N ARG A 63 9.75 17.65 -10.83
CA ARG A 63 10.93 18.50 -10.57
C ARG A 63 11.83 17.96 -9.46
N LEU A 64 11.28 17.29 -8.45
CA LEU A 64 12.05 16.67 -7.37
C LEU A 64 12.83 15.44 -7.85
N LEU A 65 12.26 14.63 -8.75
CA LEU A 65 12.84 13.34 -9.18
C LEU A 65 14.31 13.39 -9.64
N PRO A 66 14.76 14.31 -10.51
CA PRO A 66 16.17 14.36 -10.91
C PRO A 66 17.11 14.72 -9.75
N MET A 67 16.60 15.37 -8.70
CA MET A 67 17.38 15.75 -7.52
C MET A 67 17.55 14.59 -6.52
N LEU A 68 16.73 13.54 -6.61
CA LEU A 68 16.76 12.41 -5.67
C LEU A 68 17.87 11.41 -6.03
N ARG A 69 18.61 10.93 -5.03
CA ARG A 69 19.52 9.79 -5.19
C ARG A 69 18.76 8.50 -5.52
N GLN A 70 19.42 7.53 -6.15
CA GLN A 70 18.81 6.25 -6.51
C GLN A 70 18.20 5.49 -5.31
N LYS A 71 18.80 5.60 -4.12
CA LYS A 71 18.34 4.93 -2.89
C LYS A 71 17.48 5.82 -1.98
N ALA A 72 17.01 6.96 -2.50
CA ALA A 72 16.11 7.84 -1.76
C ALA A 72 14.70 7.21 -1.68
N HIS A 73 14.01 7.46 -0.57
CA HIS A 73 12.57 7.24 -0.46
C HIS A 73 11.91 8.59 -0.19
N ALA A 74 10.92 8.90 -0.99
CA ALA A 74 10.16 10.13 -0.91
C ALA A 74 8.67 9.84 -0.63
N ALA A 75 8.05 10.78 0.08
CA ALA A 75 6.63 10.80 0.39
C ALA A 75 6.03 12.13 -0.08
N VAL A 76 4.86 12.06 -0.73
CA VAL A 76 4.04 13.23 -1.04
C VAL A 76 3.09 13.50 0.13
N VAL A 77 2.98 14.76 0.52
CA VAL A 77 1.95 15.23 1.45
C VAL A 77 1.08 16.25 0.71
N THR A 78 -0.20 15.96 0.54
CA THR A 78 -1.11 16.81 -0.23
C THR A 78 -2.41 17.04 0.54
N PRO A 79 -3.05 18.22 0.48
CA PRO A 79 -4.31 18.44 1.20
C PRO A 79 -5.44 17.55 0.69
N ARG A 80 -5.43 17.20 -0.61
CA ARG A 80 -6.45 16.39 -1.29
C ARG A 80 -5.82 15.66 -2.47
N ALA A 81 -6.38 14.52 -2.83
CA ALA A 81 -5.99 13.78 -4.02
C ALA A 81 -7.17 12.94 -4.51
N GLN A 82 -7.38 12.91 -5.82
CA GLN A 82 -8.21 11.90 -6.44
C GLN A 82 -7.41 10.62 -6.65
N LEU A 83 -8.09 9.49 -6.86
CA LEU A 83 -7.42 8.21 -7.08
C LEU A 83 -6.46 8.25 -8.30
N ALA A 84 -6.81 9.03 -9.33
CA ALA A 84 -5.96 9.24 -10.50
C ALA A 84 -4.68 10.03 -10.20
N ASP A 85 -4.72 10.98 -9.25
CA ASP A 85 -3.52 11.73 -8.86
C ASP A 85 -2.54 10.84 -8.10
N LEU A 86 -3.04 9.87 -7.34
CA LEU A 86 -2.23 8.95 -6.54
C LEU A 86 -1.28 8.10 -7.41
N THR A 87 -1.73 7.63 -8.57
CA THR A 87 -0.87 6.88 -9.50
C THR A 87 0.22 7.79 -10.08
N GLY A 88 -0.13 9.03 -10.43
CA GLY A 88 0.83 10.05 -10.87
C GLY A 88 1.92 10.32 -9.82
N TYR A 89 1.53 10.53 -8.56
CA TYR A 89 2.45 10.76 -7.45
C TYR A 89 3.37 9.57 -7.15
N LEU A 90 2.88 8.34 -7.35
CA LEU A 90 3.62 7.10 -7.03
C LEU A 90 4.42 6.54 -8.21
N SER A 91 4.35 7.15 -9.39
CA SER A 91 4.91 6.66 -10.65
C SER A 91 6.40 6.31 -10.59
N ASP A 92 7.22 7.10 -9.89
CA ASP A 92 8.65 6.83 -9.72
C ASP A 92 8.92 5.86 -8.55
N VAL A 93 9.81 4.89 -8.72
CA VAL A 93 10.18 3.88 -7.70
C VAL A 93 10.65 4.47 -6.36
N ARG A 94 11.14 5.71 -6.34
CA ARG A 94 11.54 6.43 -5.12
C ARG A 94 10.34 7.04 -4.39
N MET A 95 9.23 7.33 -5.08
CA MET A 95 8.02 7.95 -4.53
C MET A 95 7.06 6.90 -3.95
N ASN A 96 7.21 6.56 -2.68
CA ASN A 96 6.58 5.35 -2.13
C ASN A 96 5.32 5.60 -1.30
N HIS A 97 5.03 6.86 -0.98
CA HIS A 97 3.95 7.20 -0.06
C HIS A 97 3.23 8.47 -0.51
N VAL A 98 1.91 8.49 -0.35
CA VAL A 98 1.07 9.67 -0.48
C VAL A 98 0.21 9.78 0.77
N ILE A 99 0.32 10.91 1.45
CA ILE A 99 -0.39 11.24 2.69
C ILE A 99 -1.32 12.41 2.37
N VAL A 100 -2.60 12.24 2.64
CA VAL A 100 -3.64 13.16 2.17
C VAL A 100 -4.41 13.78 3.33
N GLY A 101 -4.56 15.10 3.31
CA GLY A 101 -5.48 15.85 4.14
C GLY A 101 -5.28 15.62 5.64
N GLU A 102 -6.33 15.15 6.31
CA GLU A 102 -6.36 14.96 7.77
C GLU A 102 -5.39 13.88 8.27
N GLU A 103 -4.92 12.99 7.39
CA GLU A 103 -3.91 11.98 7.76
C GLU A 103 -2.50 12.56 7.87
N LEU A 104 -2.27 13.87 7.63
CA LEU A 104 -0.93 14.46 7.66
C LEU A 104 -0.15 14.06 8.91
N ASP A 105 -0.68 14.32 10.11
CA ASP A 105 0.11 14.15 11.34
C ASP A 105 0.44 12.67 11.59
N ARG A 106 -0.58 11.82 11.53
CA ARG A 106 -0.43 10.38 11.76
C ARG A 106 0.35 9.70 10.64
N GLY A 107 0.04 10.01 9.39
CA GLY A 107 0.66 9.46 8.21
C GLY A 107 2.15 9.81 8.12
N VAL A 108 2.54 11.06 8.40
CA VAL A 108 3.95 11.46 8.45
C VAL A 108 4.67 10.73 9.56
N PHE A 109 4.11 10.70 10.77
CA PHE A 109 4.72 10.04 11.93
C PHE A 109 4.95 8.54 11.68
N VAL A 110 3.91 7.80 11.26
CA VAL A 110 4.00 6.36 11.02
C VAL A 110 4.97 6.07 9.87
N THR A 111 4.93 6.85 8.79
CA THR A 111 5.84 6.68 7.65
C THR A 111 7.29 6.89 8.09
N ALA A 112 7.57 7.96 8.82
CA ALA A 112 8.91 8.25 9.32
C ALA A 112 9.42 7.19 10.29
N GLN A 113 8.61 6.79 11.28
CA GLN A 113 8.99 5.76 12.25
C GLN A 113 9.43 4.47 11.55
N LYS A 114 8.66 4.01 10.56
CA LYS A 114 8.96 2.80 9.81
C LYS A 114 10.22 2.92 8.95
N LEU A 115 10.42 4.06 8.29
CA LEU A 115 11.62 4.31 7.50
C LEU A 115 12.89 4.42 8.36
N LEU A 116 12.79 5.01 9.55
CA LEU A 116 13.92 5.21 10.46
C LEU A 116 14.30 3.93 11.21
N THR A 117 13.32 3.12 11.61
CA THR A 117 13.54 1.91 12.42
C THR A 117 13.73 0.65 11.58
N GLY A 118 13.13 0.60 10.39
CA GLY A 118 13.03 -0.62 9.59
C GLY A 118 11.95 -1.60 10.08
N ASP A 119 11.34 -1.34 11.24
CA ASP A 119 10.18 -2.09 11.71
C ASP A 119 8.94 -1.62 10.95
N ILE A 120 8.65 -2.31 9.84
CA ILE A 120 7.57 -1.95 8.92
C ILE A 120 6.25 -2.67 9.21
N PHE A 121 6.27 -3.72 10.03
CA PHE A 121 5.22 -4.71 10.12
C PHE A 121 4.34 -4.50 11.36
N GLY A 122 3.02 -4.76 11.23
CA GLY A 122 2.09 -4.76 12.36
C GLY A 122 1.00 -3.70 12.23
N ILE A 123 -0.23 -4.13 12.51
CA ILE A 123 -1.44 -3.30 12.49
C ILE A 123 -1.46 -2.27 13.63
N GLU A 124 -0.72 -2.54 14.71
CA GLU A 124 -0.61 -1.71 15.91
C GLU A 124 -0.12 -0.29 15.57
N LYS A 125 0.66 -0.13 14.50
CA LYS A 125 1.14 1.16 13.99
C LYS A 125 0.02 2.03 13.40
N TYR A 126 -1.16 1.46 13.17
CA TYR A 126 -2.32 2.10 12.56
C TYR A 126 -3.55 2.09 13.46
N VAL A 127 -3.37 1.87 14.75
CA VAL A 127 -4.43 2.03 15.75
C VAL A 127 -3.82 2.74 16.97
N PRO A 128 -4.62 3.36 17.84
CA PRO A 128 -4.13 3.89 19.10
C PRO A 128 -3.41 2.81 19.92
N GLU A 129 -2.40 3.21 20.67
CA GLU A 129 -1.68 2.32 21.58
C GLU A 129 -2.65 1.65 22.57
N GLY A 130 -2.42 0.37 22.85
CA GLY A 130 -3.30 -0.43 23.72
C GLY A 130 -4.60 -0.93 23.08
N THR A 131 -4.88 -0.58 21.82
CA THR A 131 -6.05 -1.13 21.10
C THR A 131 -5.95 -2.67 21.01
N PRO A 132 -6.97 -3.43 21.47
CA PRO A 132 -6.97 -4.87 21.32
C PRO A 132 -6.93 -5.31 19.85
N VAL A 133 -5.96 -6.18 19.53
CA VAL A 133 -5.80 -6.74 18.19
C VAL A 133 -6.15 -8.22 18.22
N HIS A 134 -7.12 -8.59 17.40
CA HIS A 134 -7.52 -9.98 17.19
C HIS A 134 -6.68 -10.63 16.09
N TYR A 135 -6.57 -11.96 16.11
CA TYR A 135 -5.70 -12.73 15.23
C TYR A 135 -6.39 -14.01 14.73
N ILE A 136 -6.32 -14.24 13.42
CA ILE A 136 -6.75 -15.49 12.77
C ILE A 136 -5.60 -16.00 11.90
N ARG A 137 -5.42 -17.32 11.85
CA ARG A 137 -4.44 -17.99 10.98
C ARG A 137 -5.12 -19.08 10.18
N LEU A 138 -4.84 -19.14 8.88
CA LEU A 138 -5.47 -20.08 7.97
C LEU A 138 -4.51 -20.53 6.85
N ARG A 139 -4.88 -21.62 6.17
CA ARG A 139 -4.13 -22.19 5.03
C ARG A 139 -5.02 -22.57 3.84
N ASP A 140 -6.35 -22.55 3.99
CA ASP A 140 -7.27 -23.12 3.01
C ASP A 140 -8.57 -22.31 2.86
N PHE A 141 -9.36 -22.71 1.86
CA PHE A 141 -10.57 -22.01 1.43
C PHE A 141 -11.70 -22.06 2.48
N GLU A 142 -11.87 -23.19 3.17
CA GLU A 142 -12.89 -23.29 4.22
C GLU A 142 -12.57 -22.34 5.38
N GLY A 143 -11.28 -22.26 5.76
CA GLY A 143 -10.79 -21.29 6.73
C GLY A 143 -11.01 -19.83 6.28
N ARG A 144 -10.95 -19.56 4.97
CA ARG A 144 -11.18 -18.22 4.39
C ARG A 144 -12.60 -17.72 4.68
N GLY A 145 -13.62 -18.51 4.36
CA GLY A 145 -15.02 -18.12 4.57
C GLY A 145 -15.31 -17.85 6.06
N LYS A 146 -14.93 -18.79 6.93
CA LYS A 146 -15.07 -18.66 8.39
C LYS A 146 -14.34 -17.43 8.94
N ALA A 147 -13.16 -17.12 8.42
CA ALA A 147 -12.39 -15.95 8.84
C ALA A 147 -13.11 -14.64 8.46
N ILE A 148 -13.64 -14.55 7.24
CA ILE A 148 -14.41 -13.39 6.78
C ILE A 148 -15.66 -13.21 7.63
N ASP A 149 -16.43 -14.27 7.87
CA ASP A 149 -17.64 -14.21 8.70
C ASP A 149 -17.32 -13.73 10.12
N THR A 150 -16.23 -14.22 10.70
CA THR A 150 -15.75 -13.80 12.04
C THR A 150 -15.42 -12.30 12.06
N ILE A 151 -14.72 -11.79 11.04
CA ILE A 151 -14.36 -10.37 10.92
C ILE A 151 -15.61 -9.50 10.74
N LEU A 152 -16.57 -9.94 9.92
CA LEU A 152 -17.82 -9.22 9.68
C LEU A 152 -18.72 -9.17 10.93
N ALA A 153 -18.77 -10.26 11.70
CA ALA A 153 -19.46 -10.29 12.98
C ALA A 153 -18.80 -9.34 13.99
N PHE A 154 -17.46 -9.30 14.04
CA PHE A 154 -16.74 -8.35 14.88
C PHE A 154 -16.96 -6.89 14.43
N ALA A 155 -16.97 -6.62 13.13
CA ALA A 155 -17.29 -5.29 12.58
C ALA A 155 -18.73 -4.87 12.92
N GLU A 156 -19.67 -5.81 12.96
CA GLU A 156 -21.05 -5.55 13.41
C GLU A 156 -21.12 -5.19 14.88
N GLN A 157 -20.43 -5.94 15.75
CA GLN A 157 -20.33 -5.64 17.18
C GLN A 157 -19.67 -4.29 17.43
N ALA A 158 -18.67 -3.93 16.61
CA ALA A 158 -18.05 -2.61 16.58
C ALA A 158 -18.96 -1.53 15.97
N LYS A 159 -20.22 -1.83 15.64
CA LYS A 159 -21.23 -0.93 15.05
C LYS A 159 -20.75 -0.25 13.75
N MET A 160 -20.01 -0.97 12.92
CA MET A 160 -19.68 -0.50 11.58
C MET A 160 -20.95 -0.48 10.71
N ARG A 161 -21.11 0.58 9.90
CA ARG A 161 -22.26 0.70 8.99
C ARG A 161 -22.27 -0.44 7.99
N ARG A 162 -23.47 -0.89 7.58
CA ARG A 162 -23.66 -2.01 6.64
C ARG A 162 -22.82 -1.89 5.37
N GLN A 163 -22.81 -0.73 4.73
CA GLN A 163 -22.01 -0.49 3.52
C GLN A 163 -20.51 -0.64 3.77
N VAL A 164 -20.02 -0.17 4.93
CA VAL A 164 -18.60 -0.32 5.30
C VAL A 164 -18.27 -1.77 5.64
N ARG A 165 -19.19 -2.51 6.28
CA ARG A 165 -19.02 -3.97 6.48
C ARG A 165 -18.93 -4.72 5.16
N SER A 166 -19.77 -4.39 4.17
CA SER A 166 -19.67 -4.97 2.82
C SER A 166 -18.30 -4.69 2.19
N ALA A 167 -17.80 -3.46 2.32
CA ALA A 167 -16.46 -3.09 1.87
C ALA A 167 -15.36 -3.90 2.59
N ILE A 168 -15.42 -4.03 3.92
CA ILE A 168 -14.49 -4.85 4.70
C ILE A 168 -14.48 -6.29 4.19
N GLY A 169 -15.65 -6.89 3.96
CA GLY A 169 -15.78 -8.26 3.45
C GLY A 169 -15.11 -8.44 2.09
N SER A 170 -15.40 -7.55 1.14
CA SER A 170 -14.77 -7.58 -0.19
C SER A 170 -13.26 -7.39 -0.14
N VAL A 171 -12.76 -6.50 0.72
CA VAL A 171 -11.31 -6.32 0.90
C VAL A 171 -10.68 -7.57 1.52
N CYS A 172 -11.28 -8.16 2.56
CA CYS A 172 -10.77 -9.39 3.16
C CYS A 172 -10.71 -10.53 2.15
N GLU A 173 -11.75 -10.70 1.33
CA GLU A 173 -11.78 -11.71 0.27
C GLU A 173 -10.60 -11.54 -0.68
N GLU A 174 -10.40 -10.35 -1.24
CA GLU A 174 -9.31 -10.09 -2.18
C GLU A 174 -7.93 -10.30 -1.56
N LEU A 175 -7.67 -9.72 -0.38
CA LEU A 175 -6.38 -9.84 0.28
C LEU A 175 -6.04 -11.28 0.62
N LEU A 176 -7.05 -12.07 1.01
CA LEU A 176 -6.87 -13.50 1.28
C LEU A 176 -6.66 -14.31 0.01
N MET A 177 -7.33 -13.98 -1.10
CA MET A 177 -7.08 -14.64 -2.38
C MET A 177 -5.64 -14.42 -2.84
N ASN A 178 -5.18 -13.17 -2.80
CA ASN A 178 -3.80 -12.81 -3.14
C ASN A 178 -2.79 -13.56 -2.26
N ALA A 179 -3.00 -13.57 -0.94
CA ALA A 179 -2.09 -14.16 0.02
C ALA A 179 -2.08 -15.71 -0.01
N LEU A 180 -3.23 -16.36 -0.19
CA LEU A 180 -3.36 -17.81 -0.17
C LEU A 180 -2.98 -18.46 -1.51
N TYR A 181 -3.21 -17.78 -2.64
CA TYR A 181 -3.16 -18.40 -3.96
C TYR A 181 -2.27 -17.71 -4.98
N ASP A 182 -2.11 -16.39 -4.96
CA ASP A 182 -1.29 -15.72 -5.99
C ASP A 182 0.16 -15.49 -5.52
N ALA A 183 0.35 -15.34 -4.21
CA ALA A 183 1.65 -15.22 -3.57
C ALA A 183 2.50 -16.52 -3.56
N PRO A 184 1.94 -17.73 -3.34
CA PRO A 184 2.72 -18.95 -3.29
C PRO A 184 3.50 -19.28 -4.57
N VAL A 185 4.77 -19.65 -4.38
CA VAL A 185 5.67 -20.16 -5.43
C VAL A 185 6.31 -21.46 -5.01
N ASP A 186 6.68 -22.25 -6.01
CA ASP A 186 7.59 -23.37 -5.86
C ASP A 186 9.04 -22.90 -5.69
N ASP A 187 9.96 -23.86 -5.61
CA ASP A 187 11.40 -23.62 -5.41
C ASP A 187 12.06 -22.94 -6.63
N GLU A 188 11.42 -22.95 -7.80
CA GLU A 188 11.86 -22.28 -9.03
C GLU A 188 11.28 -20.87 -9.17
N GLY A 189 10.42 -20.44 -8.23
CA GLY A 189 9.77 -19.13 -8.25
C GLY A 189 8.52 -19.07 -9.14
N LYS A 190 8.06 -20.20 -9.70
CA LYS A 190 6.83 -20.28 -10.49
C LYS A 190 5.62 -20.33 -9.55
N GLN A 191 4.56 -19.62 -9.93
CA GLN A 191 3.30 -19.60 -9.16
C GLN A 191 2.66 -20.99 -9.12
N ILE A 192 2.46 -21.53 -7.91
CA ILE A 192 1.92 -22.89 -7.70
C ILE A 192 0.51 -23.02 -8.26
N PHE A 193 -0.29 -21.95 -8.17
CA PHE A 193 -1.72 -21.98 -8.46
C PHE A 193 -2.09 -21.26 -9.77
N ALA A 194 -1.11 -20.87 -10.59
CA ALA A 194 -1.36 -20.13 -11.83
C ALA A 194 -2.23 -20.92 -12.83
N GLU A 195 -2.05 -22.24 -12.89
CA GLU A 195 -2.76 -23.13 -13.82
C GLU A 195 -4.02 -23.76 -13.20
N ILE A 196 -4.33 -23.47 -11.93
CA ILE A 196 -5.52 -24.01 -11.26
C ILE A 196 -6.69 -23.04 -11.41
N ASP A 197 -7.80 -23.54 -11.97
CA ASP A 197 -9.06 -22.81 -12.05
C ASP A 197 -9.47 -22.25 -10.67
N PRO A 198 -9.89 -20.98 -10.57
CA PRO A 198 -10.32 -20.38 -9.31
C PRO A 198 -11.33 -21.20 -8.51
N HIS A 199 -12.23 -21.93 -9.15
CA HIS A 199 -13.22 -22.79 -8.49
C HIS A 199 -12.60 -24.04 -7.87
N ASP A 200 -11.56 -24.59 -8.50
CA ASP A 200 -10.85 -25.79 -8.03
C ASP A 200 -9.83 -25.48 -6.93
N ARG A 201 -9.42 -24.21 -6.76
CA ARG A 201 -8.57 -23.75 -5.65
C ARG A 201 -9.17 -24.02 -4.27
N THR A 202 -10.47 -24.28 -4.18
CA THR A 202 -11.18 -24.66 -2.95
C THR A 202 -10.61 -25.93 -2.29
N LYS A 203 -10.02 -26.83 -3.07
CA LYS A 203 -9.38 -28.08 -2.59
C LYS A 203 -7.89 -27.90 -2.26
N SER A 204 -7.33 -26.75 -2.60
CA SER A 204 -5.91 -26.46 -2.46
C SER A 204 -5.59 -25.84 -1.11
N ARG A 205 -4.42 -26.20 -0.58
CA ARG A 205 -3.85 -25.61 0.64
C ARG A 205 -2.62 -24.77 0.28
N SER A 206 -2.56 -23.56 0.81
CA SER A 206 -1.36 -22.74 0.68
C SER A 206 -0.19 -23.39 1.43
N PRO A 207 1.01 -23.46 0.83
CA PRO A 207 2.18 -24.09 1.46
C PRO A 207 2.56 -23.44 2.80
N ARG A 208 2.35 -22.12 2.91
CA ARG A 208 2.63 -21.34 4.11
C ARG A 208 1.35 -20.70 4.62
N PRO A 209 1.14 -20.64 5.95
CA PRO A 209 -0.06 -20.04 6.51
C PRO A 209 -0.08 -18.53 6.35
N VAL A 210 -1.27 -18.02 6.07
CA VAL A 210 -1.62 -16.61 6.06
C VAL A 210 -2.20 -16.24 7.43
N SER A 211 -1.95 -15.01 7.86
CA SER A 211 -2.56 -14.46 9.08
C SER A 211 -3.36 -13.21 8.78
N ILE A 212 -4.46 -13.04 9.49
CA ILE A 212 -5.26 -11.82 9.53
C ILE A 212 -5.18 -11.25 10.93
N ARG A 213 -4.92 -9.95 11.02
CA ARG A 213 -5.06 -9.18 12.26
C ARG A 213 -6.12 -8.12 12.04
N TYR A 214 -6.95 -7.89 13.03
CA TYR A 214 -8.01 -6.88 12.93
C TYR A 214 -8.29 -6.24 14.27
N ALA A 215 -8.71 -4.99 14.22
CA ALA A 215 -8.98 -4.18 15.39
C ALA A 215 -10.06 -3.14 15.06
N ALA A 216 -10.79 -2.72 16.08
CA ALA A 216 -11.76 -1.64 15.98
C ALA A 216 -11.48 -0.59 17.04
N THR A 217 -11.79 0.65 16.70
CA THR A 217 -11.70 1.82 17.57
C THR A 217 -13.02 2.58 17.50
N ASP A 218 -13.11 3.71 18.21
CA ASP A 218 -14.31 4.54 18.13
C ASP A 218 -14.50 5.19 16.75
N SER A 219 -13.42 5.45 16.01
CA SER A 219 -13.45 6.16 14.73
C SER A 219 -13.24 5.28 13.50
N GLN A 220 -12.52 4.16 13.63
CA GLN A 220 -12.11 3.33 12.49
C GLN A 220 -12.08 1.82 12.80
N PHE A 221 -12.12 1.02 11.74
CA PHE A 221 -11.82 -0.40 11.71
C PHE A 221 -10.54 -0.63 10.92
N ALA A 222 -9.67 -1.52 11.38
CA ALA A 222 -8.42 -1.85 10.71
C ALA A 222 -8.30 -3.36 10.49
N ILE A 223 -7.76 -3.74 9.34
CA ILE A 223 -7.40 -5.12 9.00
C ILE A 223 -5.98 -5.16 8.43
N ALA A 224 -5.27 -6.23 8.72
CA ALA A 224 -3.96 -6.53 8.14
C ALA A 224 -3.91 -7.99 7.74
N VAL A 225 -3.70 -8.27 6.46
CA VAL A 225 -3.48 -9.62 5.94
C VAL A 225 -1.99 -9.77 5.65
N ARG A 226 -1.37 -10.81 6.22
CA ARG A 226 0.05 -11.10 6.06
C ARG A 226 0.29 -12.51 5.56
N ASP A 227 1.01 -12.62 4.45
CA ASP A 227 1.54 -13.86 3.92
C ASP A 227 2.99 -14.12 4.37
N ARG A 228 3.60 -15.20 3.85
CA ARG A 228 4.99 -15.56 4.11
C ARG A 228 5.79 -15.78 2.84
N PHE A 229 5.52 -14.99 1.81
CA PHE A 229 6.18 -15.09 0.51
C PHE A 229 6.89 -13.79 0.15
N GLY A 230 6.31 -12.63 0.47
CA GLY A 230 7.00 -11.35 0.27
C GLY A 230 7.30 -11.06 -1.19
N ARG A 231 6.30 -11.20 -2.07
CA ARG A 231 6.50 -11.06 -3.53
C ARG A 231 5.94 -9.79 -4.14
N LEU A 232 4.98 -9.17 -3.46
CA LEU A 232 4.23 -8.05 -4.03
C LEU A 232 5.15 -6.87 -4.34
N ALA A 233 5.15 -6.42 -5.60
CA ALA A 233 6.00 -5.34 -6.09
C ALA A 233 5.18 -4.08 -6.38
N LYS A 234 5.85 -2.92 -6.29
CA LYS A 234 5.21 -1.62 -6.48
C LYS A 234 4.63 -1.46 -7.88
N ASN A 235 5.43 -1.80 -8.90
CA ASN A 235 5.02 -1.65 -10.29
C ASN A 235 3.81 -2.52 -10.61
N THR A 236 3.74 -3.72 -10.03
CA THR A 236 2.55 -4.59 -10.09
C THR A 236 1.32 -3.92 -9.49
N ILE A 237 1.45 -3.30 -8.31
CA ILE A 237 0.35 -2.56 -7.68
C ILE A 237 -0.12 -1.41 -8.57
N LEU A 238 0.81 -0.59 -9.04
CA LEU A 238 0.50 0.59 -9.85
C LEU A 238 -0.10 0.21 -11.19
N SER A 239 0.42 -0.82 -11.87
CA SER A 239 -0.11 -1.29 -13.15
C SER A 239 -1.55 -1.80 -12.99
N TYR A 240 -1.89 -2.47 -11.89
CA TYR A 240 -3.27 -2.87 -11.63
C TYR A 240 -4.21 -1.69 -11.34
N ILE A 241 -3.75 -0.70 -10.54
CA ILE A 241 -4.56 0.50 -10.28
C ILE A 241 -4.76 1.29 -11.59
N ASP A 242 -3.71 1.48 -12.38
CA ASP A 242 -3.73 2.22 -13.64
C ASP A 242 -4.63 1.54 -14.69
N LYS A 243 -4.50 0.22 -14.87
CA LYS A 243 -5.41 -0.57 -15.72
C LYS A 243 -6.87 -0.37 -15.33
N CYS A 244 -7.19 -0.35 -14.04
CA CYS A 244 -8.57 -0.16 -13.58
C CYS A 244 -9.08 1.28 -13.77
N LEU A 245 -8.20 2.28 -13.74
CA LEU A 245 -8.56 3.69 -13.96
C LEU A 245 -8.75 4.02 -15.45
N THR A 246 -7.99 3.37 -16.33
CA THR A 246 -7.90 3.71 -17.76
C THR A 246 -8.69 2.77 -18.66
N SER A 247 -9.09 1.58 -18.18
CA SER A 247 -9.79 0.60 -19.03
C SER A 247 -11.16 1.13 -19.47
N PRO A 248 -11.42 1.21 -20.80
CA PRO A 248 -12.70 1.64 -21.34
C PRO A 248 -13.80 0.57 -21.20
N VAL A 249 -13.41 -0.68 -20.95
CA VAL A 249 -14.32 -1.78 -20.63
C VAL A 249 -14.59 -1.73 -19.14
N GLN A 250 -15.87 -1.68 -18.74
CA GLN A 250 -16.23 -1.97 -17.34
C GLN A 250 -15.70 -3.37 -17.03
N ILE A 251 -14.56 -3.46 -16.34
CA ILE A 251 -13.99 -4.73 -15.91
C ILE A 251 -15.10 -5.42 -15.10
N ASP A 252 -15.65 -6.50 -15.65
CA ASP A 252 -16.77 -7.18 -15.01
C ASP A 252 -16.30 -7.67 -13.64
N ARG A 253 -17.01 -7.23 -12.59
CA ARG A 253 -16.71 -7.59 -11.19
C ARG A 253 -16.72 -9.10 -10.95
N LYS A 254 -17.23 -9.87 -11.91
CA LYS A 254 -17.34 -11.32 -11.86
C LYS A 254 -16.09 -12.06 -12.35
N THR A 255 -15.16 -11.41 -13.05
CA THR A 255 -13.93 -12.05 -13.51
C THR A 255 -12.86 -11.94 -12.42
N TYR A 256 -12.90 -12.91 -11.49
CA TYR A 256 -11.82 -13.15 -10.52
C TYR A 256 -10.47 -13.25 -11.27
N GLY A 257 -9.49 -12.44 -10.90
CA GLY A 257 -8.10 -12.56 -11.40
C GLY A 257 -7.51 -11.36 -12.15
N ALA A 258 -8.29 -10.34 -12.54
CA ALA A 258 -7.79 -9.22 -13.36
C ALA A 258 -7.00 -8.12 -12.60
N GLY A 259 -6.63 -8.34 -11.33
CA GLY A 259 -6.06 -7.29 -10.46
C GLY A 259 -7.05 -6.20 -10.04
N LEU A 260 -8.34 -6.42 -10.30
CA LEU A 260 -9.46 -5.55 -9.99
C LEU A 260 -9.60 -5.28 -8.48
N GLY A 261 -9.26 -6.26 -7.66
CA GLY A 261 -9.48 -6.13 -6.23
C GLY A 261 -8.55 -5.13 -5.58
N LEU A 262 -7.36 -4.88 -6.11
CA LEU A 262 -6.48 -3.82 -5.58
C LEU A 262 -7.07 -2.41 -5.76
N TYR A 263 -7.71 -2.18 -6.92
CA TYR A 263 -8.48 -0.97 -7.20
C TYR A 263 -9.72 -0.87 -6.29
N LEU A 264 -10.46 -1.97 -6.11
CA LEU A 264 -11.64 -1.99 -5.25
C LEU A 264 -11.28 -1.74 -3.78
N VAL A 265 -10.15 -2.27 -3.32
CA VAL A 265 -9.61 -2.06 -1.97
C VAL A 265 -9.19 -0.60 -1.80
N ALA A 266 -8.43 -0.04 -2.74
CA ALA A 266 -8.03 1.36 -2.72
C ALA A 266 -9.23 2.31 -2.74
N ASN A 267 -10.26 1.99 -3.52
CA ASN A 267 -11.48 2.79 -3.55
C ASN A 267 -12.32 2.60 -2.27
N ALA A 268 -12.24 1.47 -1.58
CA ALA A 268 -13.05 1.17 -0.41
C ALA A 268 -12.46 1.64 0.93
N ALA A 269 -11.13 1.68 1.04
CA ALA A 269 -10.43 1.93 2.28
C ALA A 269 -10.07 3.41 2.47
N ALA A 270 -10.00 3.85 3.72
CA ALA A 270 -9.45 5.15 4.10
C ALA A 270 -7.91 5.14 4.08
N SER A 271 -7.28 3.98 4.26
CA SER A 271 -5.84 3.79 4.08
C SER A 271 -5.55 2.45 3.42
N TYR A 272 -4.54 2.41 2.55
CA TYR A 272 -4.04 1.21 1.89
C TYR A 272 -2.51 1.18 1.99
N ILE A 273 -1.98 0.34 2.87
CA ILE A 273 -0.54 0.24 3.10
C ILE A 273 -0.05 -1.16 2.79
N VAL A 274 1.03 -1.24 2.01
CA VAL A 274 1.71 -2.47 1.68
C VAL A 274 3.09 -2.47 2.34
N ASN A 275 3.38 -3.50 3.12
CA ASN A 275 4.66 -3.73 3.78
C ASN A 275 5.28 -5.00 3.21
N VAL A 276 6.49 -4.92 2.68
CA VAL A 276 7.15 -6.06 2.03
C VAL A 276 8.56 -6.25 2.58
N ALA A 277 8.83 -7.47 3.03
CA ALA A 277 10.17 -8.00 3.18
C ALA A 277 10.34 -9.10 2.13
N TYR A 278 11.10 -8.82 1.07
CA TYR A 278 11.17 -9.69 -0.10
C TYR A 278 11.64 -11.11 0.25
N GLY A 279 10.92 -12.12 -0.26
CA GLY A 279 11.17 -13.54 0.03
C GLY A 279 10.73 -14.00 1.44
N ILE A 280 10.24 -13.07 2.27
CA ILE A 280 9.91 -13.33 3.67
C ILE A 280 8.41 -13.15 3.92
N ALA A 281 7.86 -11.96 3.67
CA ALA A 281 6.46 -11.65 3.96
C ALA A 281 5.98 -10.40 3.22
N THR A 282 4.72 -10.42 2.77
CA THR A 282 3.94 -9.24 2.43
C THR A 282 2.82 -9.07 3.46
N GLU A 283 2.64 -7.86 3.97
CA GLU A 283 1.48 -7.46 4.77
C GLU A 283 0.76 -6.30 4.10
N VAL A 284 -0.55 -6.44 3.91
CA VAL A 284 -1.41 -5.36 3.43
C VAL A 284 -2.32 -4.93 4.56
N VAL A 285 -2.27 -3.65 4.92
CA VAL A 285 -3.09 -3.01 5.95
C VAL A 285 -4.12 -2.10 5.31
N CYS A 286 -5.38 -2.28 5.67
CA CYS A 286 -6.48 -1.41 5.26
C CYS A 286 -7.20 -0.86 6.48
N THR A 287 -7.57 0.42 6.43
CA THR A 287 -8.44 1.04 7.45
C THR A 287 -9.73 1.53 6.83
N PHE A 288 -10.79 1.62 7.64
CA PHE A 288 -12.11 2.05 7.23
C PHE A 288 -12.69 2.97 8.30
N ASP A 289 -13.23 4.11 7.89
CA ASP A 289 -13.94 4.99 8.80
C ASP A 289 -15.26 4.34 9.25
N ARG A 290 -15.62 4.53 10.51
CA ARG A 290 -16.89 4.02 11.07
C ARG A 290 -18.12 4.68 10.45
N GLY A 291 -17.94 5.91 9.96
CA GLY A 291 -18.96 6.75 9.35
C GLY A 291 -19.28 6.38 7.91
N ALA A 292 -19.50 7.40 7.08
CA ALA A 292 -19.63 7.18 5.65
C ALA A 292 -18.29 6.73 5.06
N LYS A 293 -18.35 6.11 3.87
CA LYS A 293 -17.16 5.80 3.08
C LYS A 293 -16.35 7.09 2.87
N ALA A 294 -15.09 7.06 3.28
CA ALA A 294 -14.14 8.15 3.06
C ALA A 294 -13.30 7.89 1.79
N PRO A 295 -12.82 8.95 1.13
CA PRO A 295 -11.80 8.80 0.10
C PRO A 295 -10.51 8.25 0.72
N LEU A 296 -9.67 7.65 -0.11
CA LEU A 296 -8.37 7.12 0.29
C LEU A 296 -7.47 8.28 0.75
N ARG A 297 -7.07 8.28 2.04
CA ARG A 297 -6.26 9.35 2.64
C ARG A 297 -4.80 8.99 2.87
N LEU A 298 -4.45 7.71 2.76
CA LEU A 298 -3.08 7.25 2.94
C LEU A 298 -2.82 6.04 2.03
N VAL A 299 -1.83 6.18 1.15
CA VAL A 299 -1.31 5.08 0.32
C VAL A 299 0.18 5.00 0.53
N GLY A 300 0.69 3.80 0.76
CA GLY A 300 2.11 3.64 1.00
C GLY A 300 2.62 2.25 0.73
N MET A 301 3.84 2.17 0.21
CA MET A 301 4.59 0.94 0.10
C MET A 301 5.90 1.05 0.88
N PHE A 302 6.08 0.15 1.84
CA PHE A 302 7.28 0.04 2.63
C PHE A 302 8.01 -1.23 2.24
N VAL A 303 9.28 -1.08 1.87
CA VAL A 303 10.18 -2.22 1.66
C VAL A 303 11.18 -2.26 2.80
N HIS A 304 11.32 -3.41 3.45
CA HIS A 304 12.24 -3.58 4.56
C HIS A 304 13.67 -3.22 4.12
N PRO A 305 14.44 -2.47 4.93
CA PRO A 305 15.82 -2.10 4.60
C PRO A 305 16.65 -3.33 4.23
N GLY A 306 17.40 -3.25 3.13
CA GLY A 306 18.23 -4.35 2.59
C GLY A 306 17.64 -5.01 1.33
N GLY A 307 16.37 -4.76 1.00
CA GLY A 307 15.72 -5.26 -0.24
C GLY A 307 15.40 -4.17 -1.27
N ALA A 308 15.95 -2.96 -1.13
CA ALA A 308 15.61 -1.83 -1.99
C ALA A 308 16.01 -2.02 -3.46
N ASP A 309 17.03 -2.82 -3.76
CA ASP A 309 17.41 -3.13 -5.14
C ASP A 309 16.35 -4.01 -5.84
N ASN A 310 15.52 -4.75 -5.07
CA ASN A 310 14.38 -5.52 -5.56
C ASN A 310 13.12 -4.67 -5.82
N LEU A 311 13.13 -3.36 -5.52
CA LEU A 311 12.04 -2.43 -5.86
C LEU A 311 11.90 -2.23 -7.37
N ARG A 312 12.96 -2.47 -8.16
CA ARG A 312 13.01 -2.11 -9.57
C ARG A 312 12.17 -3.03 -10.46
N GLU A 313 12.18 -4.32 -10.17
CA GLU A 313 11.54 -5.34 -11.03
C GLU A 313 10.58 -6.25 -10.24
N GLY A 314 10.83 -6.50 -8.95
CA GLY A 314 10.05 -7.45 -8.16
C GLY A 314 10.16 -8.90 -8.67
N PRO A 315 9.85 -9.91 -7.83
CA PRO A 315 9.82 -11.32 -8.25
C PRO A 315 8.45 -11.76 -8.78
N THR A 316 7.53 -10.82 -8.97
CA THR A 316 6.22 -11.13 -9.58
C THR A 316 6.44 -10.91 -11.08
N PRO A 317 6.45 -11.96 -11.92
CA PRO A 317 6.41 -11.77 -13.36
C PRO A 317 5.23 -10.85 -13.66
N ASP A 318 5.33 -10.03 -14.72
CA ASP A 318 4.11 -9.56 -15.37
C ASP A 318 3.23 -10.79 -15.53
N SER A 319 2.14 -10.87 -14.76
CA SER A 319 1.22 -12.00 -14.84
C SER A 319 0.95 -12.24 -16.32
N ALA A 320 0.87 -13.48 -16.80
CA ALA A 320 0.65 -13.79 -18.22
C ALA A 320 -0.56 -13.04 -18.84
N GLN A 321 -1.43 -12.45 -18.02
CA GLN A 321 -2.53 -11.53 -18.36
C GLN A 321 -2.11 -10.07 -18.66
N GLY A 322 -0.82 -9.74 -18.58
CA GLY A 322 -0.23 -8.43 -18.87
C GLY A 322 0.37 -8.31 -20.26
N ARG A 323 0.57 -9.44 -20.96
CA ARG A 323 0.74 -9.43 -22.41
C ARG A 323 -0.65 -9.20 -22.98
N GLY A 324 -0.92 -7.98 -23.44
CA GLY A 324 -1.92 -7.79 -24.46
C GLY A 324 -1.61 -8.80 -25.57
N GLU A 325 -2.65 -9.46 -26.06
CA GLU A 325 -2.58 -10.20 -27.31
C GLU A 325 -1.93 -9.26 -28.34
N GLU A 326 -0.65 -9.49 -28.65
CA GLU A 326 -0.10 -9.07 -29.92
C GLU A 326 -0.92 -9.85 -30.94
N LEU A 327 -1.95 -9.19 -31.47
CA LEU A 327 -2.60 -9.60 -32.70
C LEU A 327 -1.47 -9.75 -33.72
N GLU A 328 -1.06 -10.99 -33.96
CA GLU A 328 -0.32 -11.38 -35.14
C GLU A 328 -1.14 -10.87 -36.34
N ALA A 329 -0.70 -9.76 -36.90
CA ALA A 329 -1.08 -9.36 -38.24
C ALA A 329 -0.41 -10.36 -39.17
N ASP A 330 -1.10 -11.49 -39.39
CA ASP A 330 -0.78 -12.39 -40.49
C ASP A 330 -0.89 -11.57 -41.78
N SER A 331 0.27 -11.43 -42.42
CA SER A 331 0.44 -10.94 -43.76
C SER A 331 -0.07 -11.99 -44.75
N ASP A 332 -1.12 -11.63 -45.48
CA ASP A 332 -1.40 -12.09 -46.85
C ASP A 332 -1.91 -10.90 -47.68
#